data_AF-A0A1G5S8C7-F1
#
_entry.id   AF-A0A1G5S8C7-F1
#
_cell.length_a   1.000
_cell.length_b   1.000
_cell.length_c   1.000
_cell.angle_alpha   90.00
_cell.angle_beta   90.00
_cell.angle_gamma   90.00
#
_symmetry.space_group_name_H-M   'P 1'
#
loop_
_entity.id
_entity.type
_entity.pdbx_description
1 polymer ?
#
loop_
_entity_poly.entity_id
_entity_poly.type
_entity_poly.pdbx_seq_one_letter_code
_entity_poly.pdbx_strand_id
1 'polypeptide(L)'
;MAKKNGLPVYMQVAIDIAVRITKRELRAEQKLLGRSTLASEYNVSPETIRKAMRLLADMEIVRVKHGDGIFIESVDRAQEFIDRYRMRENIQELKEKVLILMQERDRIELEIKDTMSKIADYTNRFKNSDFLIVYEEKVPETSFAVGKTLETLMLWQHTGATVVGIKRGGDVFVSPGPYEVLGSGDILLFMGEPNCGLRIQEYLSGEENGNDI
;
A
#
# COMPACT_ATOMS: atom_id res chain seq x y z
N MET A 1 14.43 -24.04 29.01
CA MET A 1 14.69 -22.63 28.66
C MET A 1 14.58 -22.48 27.16
N ALA A 2 13.80 -21.49 26.71
CA ALA A 2 13.30 -21.38 25.35
C ALA A 2 14.41 -21.25 24.30
N LYS A 3 14.33 -22.07 23.26
CA LYS A 3 15.12 -22.01 22.02
C LYS A 3 14.71 -20.75 21.24
N LYS A 4 15.19 -19.59 21.67
CA LYS A 4 15.00 -18.32 20.96
C LYS A 4 16.36 -17.96 20.37
N ASN A 5 16.49 -18.17 19.07
CA ASN A 5 17.63 -17.96 18.15
C ASN A 5 18.02 -19.27 17.47
N GLY A 6 17.88 -19.32 16.14
CA GLY A 6 18.16 -20.49 15.28
C GLY A 6 19.62 -20.93 15.25
N LEU A 7 20.46 -20.45 16.17
CA LEU A 7 21.88 -20.76 16.27
C LEU A 7 22.13 -21.82 17.34
N PRO A 8 23.00 -22.82 17.09
CA PRO A 8 23.44 -23.76 18.12
C PRO A 8 24.03 -23.06 19.36
N VAL A 9 23.86 -23.66 20.54
CA VAL A 9 24.28 -23.06 21.82
C VAL A 9 25.76 -22.64 21.86
N TYR A 10 26.67 -23.46 21.29
CA TYR A 10 28.10 -23.11 21.22
C TYR A 10 28.37 -21.87 20.36
N MET A 11 27.53 -21.60 19.37
CA MET A 11 27.67 -20.47 18.47
C MET A 11 27.18 -19.18 19.13
N GLN A 12 26.12 -19.27 19.94
CA GLN A 12 25.67 -18.15 20.78
C GLN A 12 26.76 -17.73 21.78
N VAL A 13 27.41 -18.71 22.43
CA VAL A 13 28.56 -18.46 23.30
C VAL A 13 29.72 -17.80 22.53
N ALA A 14 30.02 -18.26 21.31
CA ALA A 14 31.09 -17.68 20.50
C ALA A 14 30.80 -16.22 20.11
N ILE A 15 29.57 -15.89 19.70
CA ILE A 15 29.15 -14.52 19.35
C ILE A 15 29.23 -13.60 20.56
N ASP A 16 28.75 -14.06 21.73
CA ASP A 16 28.80 -13.26 22.94
C ASP A 16 30.25 -12.97 23.38
N ILE A 17 31.12 -13.98 23.34
CA ILE A 17 32.55 -13.80 23.63
C ILE A 17 33.18 -12.81 22.64
N ALA A 18 32.87 -12.91 21.33
CA ALA A 18 33.38 -11.97 20.35
C ALA A 18 32.91 -10.52 20.64
N VAL A 19 31.66 -10.32 21.05
CA VAL A 19 31.14 -9.00 21.46
C VAL A 19 31.87 -8.46 22.69
N ARG A 20 32.18 -9.32 23.68
CA ARG A 20 32.96 -8.92 24.86
C ARG A 20 34.41 -8.55 24.51
N ILE A 21 34.99 -9.21 23.50
CA ILE A 21 36.31 -8.87 22.94
C ILE A 21 36.26 -7.48 22.27
N THR A 22 35.25 -7.18 21.45
CA THR A 22 35.15 -5.87 20.77
C THR A 22 34.86 -4.71 21.72
N LYS A 23 34.10 -4.95 22.80
CA LYS A 23 33.88 -3.97 23.86
C LYS A 23 35.11 -3.71 24.74
N ARG A 24 36.24 -4.39 24.49
CA ARG A 24 37.48 -4.34 25.29
C ARG A 24 37.27 -4.69 26.77
N GLU A 25 36.19 -5.41 27.10
CA GLU A 25 35.93 -5.94 28.44
C GLU A 25 36.95 -7.04 28.80
N LEU A 26 37.54 -7.66 27.79
CA LEU A 26 38.63 -8.62 27.88
C LEU A 26 39.90 -7.96 27.35
N ARG A 27 40.85 -7.63 28.23
CA ARG A 27 42.11 -7.00 27.83
C ARG A 27 43.06 -8.03 27.20
N ALA A 28 43.77 -7.64 26.14
CA ALA A 28 44.93 -8.38 25.67
C ALA A 28 45.88 -8.61 26.86
N GLU A 29 46.38 -9.84 26.99
CA GLU A 29 47.24 -10.32 28.10
C GLU A 29 46.55 -10.65 29.44
N GLN A 30 45.23 -10.53 29.57
CA GLN A 30 44.52 -11.14 30.71
C GLN A 30 44.17 -12.60 30.42
N LYS A 31 44.49 -13.48 31.38
CA LYS A 31 44.07 -14.88 31.37
C LYS A 31 42.55 -14.95 31.36
N LEU A 32 41.97 -15.28 30.21
CA LEU A 32 40.56 -15.64 30.13
C LEU A 32 40.27 -16.78 31.12
N LEU A 33 39.13 -16.66 31.79
CA LEU A 33 38.60 -17.64 32.74
C LEU A 33 38.74 -19.06 32.18
N GLY A 34 39.15 -20.00 33.02
CA GLY A 34 39.37 -21.39 32.60
C GLY A 34 38.12 -22.00 31.98
N ARG A 35 38.28 -23.05 31.16
CA ARG A 35 37.19 -23.73 30.45
C ARG A 35 36.00 -24.10 31.37
N SER A 36 36.30 -24.50 32.60
CA SER A 36 35.30 -24.85 33.62
C SER A 36 34.54 -23.63 34.18
N THR A 37 35.22 -22.49 34.31
CA THR A 37 34.63 -21.25 34.81
C THR A 37 33.67 -20.65 33.79
N LEU A 38 34.07 -20.62 32.51
CA LEU A 38 33.19 -20.20 31.41
C LEU A 38 31.99 -21.13 31.26
N ALA A 39 32.16 -22.44 31.46
CA ALA A 39 31.04 -23.39 31.43
C ALA A 39 30.00 -23.06 32.50
N SER A 40 30.46 -22.67 33.69
CA SER A 40 29.58 -22.23 34.79
C SER A 40 28.92 -20.88 34.52
N GLU A 41 29.66 -19.90 34.00
CA GLU A 41 29.16 -18.55 33.70
C GLU A 41 28.05 -18.59 32.64
N TYR A 42 28.30 -19.34 31.56
CA TYR A 42 27.34 -19.48 30.47
C TYR A 42 26.28 -20.55 30.73
N ASN A 43 26.36 -21.27 31.87
CA ASN A 43 25.47 -22.37 32.24
C ASN A 43 25.33 -23.43 31.12
N VAL A 44 26.46 -23.82 30.51
CA VAL A 44 26.55 -24.79 29.41
C VAL A 44 27.56 -25.90 29.71
N SER A 45 27.54 -26.99 28.95
CA SER A 45 28.53 -28.05 29.12
C SER A 45 29.95 -27.57 28.75
N PRO A 46 31.01 -28.08 29.41
CA PRO A 46 32.40 -27.78 29.04
C PRO A 46 32.73 -28.08 27.58
N GLU A 47 32.06 -29.08 27.01
CA GLU A 47 32.18 -29.46 25.60
C GLU A 47 31.61 -28.38 24.66
N THR A 48 30.59 -27.64 25.10
CA THR A 48 30.01 -26.50 24.37
C THR A 48 30.98 -25.32 24.36
N ILE A 49 31.62 -25.02 25.49
CA ILE A 49 32.70 -24.02 25.56
C ILE A 49 33.88 -24.42 24.69
N ARG A 50 34.27 -25.70 24.72
CA ARG A 50 35.37 -26.21 23.87
C ARG A 50 35.07 -25.99 22.38
N LYS A 51 33.84 -26.27 21.94
CA LYS A 51 33.39 -26.02 20.57
C LYS A 51 33.36 -24.54 20.21
N ALA A 52 32.86 -23.68 21.10
CA ALA A 52 32.84 -22.23 20.91
C ALA A 52 34.26 -21.66 20.77
N MET A 53 35.19 -22.08 21.63
CA MET A 53 36.58 -21.63 21.61
C MET A 53 37.36 -22.13 20.40
N ARG A 54 37.08 -23.37 19.95
CA ARG A 54 37.65 -23.86 18.69
C ARG A 54 37.17 -23.03 17.51
N LEU A 55 35.88 -22.71 17.44
CA LEU A 55 35.32 -21.85 16.38
C LEU A 55 35.99 -20.48 16.32
N LEU A 56 36.18 -19.83 17.47
CA LEU A 56 36.86 -18.53 17.55
C LEU A 56 38.36 -18.64 17.22
N ALA A 57 39.00 -19.76 17.56
CA ALA A 57 40.40 -20.00 17.23
C ALA A 57 40.63 -20.28 15.74
N ASP A 58 39.74 -21.03 15.11
CA ASP A 58 39.77 -21.30 13.67
C ASP A 58 39.62 -20.01 12.84
N MET A 59 39.00 -18.97 13.41
CA MET A 59 38.86 -17.64 12.80
C MET A 59 39.95 -16.65 13.23
N GLU A 60 40.99 -17.12 13.92
CA GLU A 60 42.12 -16.31 14.40
C GLU A 60 41.68 -15.12 15.28
N ILE A 61 40.57 -15.29 16.02
CA ILE A 61 40.05 -14.31 16.98
C ILE A 61 40.71 -14.52 18.34
N VAL A 62 40.93 -15.79 18.72
CA VAL A 62 41.57 -16.19 19.97
C VAL A 62 42.59 -17.30 19.76
N ARG A 63 43.60 -17.37 20.61
CA ARG A 63 44.56 -18.48 20.68
C ARG A 63 44.38 -19.23 21.99
N VAL A 64 44.27 -20.56 21.92
CA VAL A 64 44.14 -21.43 23.10
C VAL A 64 45.50 -22.07 23.39
N LYS A 65 46.18 -21.66 24.46
CA LYS A 65 47.46 -22.27 24.88
C LYS A 65 47.21 -23.33 25.95
N HIS A 66 47.74 -24.53 25.73
CA HIS A 66 47.55 -25.67 26.64
C HIS A 66 48.08 -25.32 28.04
N GLY A 67 47.24 -25.43 29.07
CA GLY A 67 47.57 -25.11 30.47
C GLY A 67 47.60 -23.63 30.84
N ASP A 68 47.75 -22.71 29.87
CA ASP A 68 48.03 -21.29 30.13
C ASP A 68 46.82 -20.37 30.00
N GLY A 69 45.78 -20.78 29.25
CA GLY A 69 44.55 -20.02 29.09
C GLY A 69 44.22 -19.68 27.64
N ILE A 70 43.40 -18.64 27.45
CA ILE A 70 42.92 -18.19 26.14
C ILE A 70 43.34 -16.74 25.98
N PHE A 71 43.90 -16.42 24.82
CA PHE A 71 44.46 -15.11 24.49
C PHE A 71 43.72 -14.54 23.29
N ILE A 72 43.52 -13.23 23.25
CA ILE A 72 42.89 -12.54 22.12
C ILE A 72 43.97 -12.27 21.07
N GLU A 73 43.70 -12.65 19.81
CA GLU A 73 44.60 -12.43 18.67
C GLU A 73 44.22 -11.17 17.89
N SER A 74 42.92 -10.97 17.63
CA SER A 74 42.46 -9.83 16.84
C SER A 74 41.06 -9.40 17.24
N VAL A 75 40.92 -8.11 17.56
CA VAL A 75 39.63 -7.46 17.79
C VAL A 75 38.90 -7.22 16.47
N ASP A 76 39.63 -6.90 15.40
CA ASP A 76 39.05 -6.63 14.08
C ASP A 76 38.38 -7.89 13.50
N ARG A 77 39.00 -9.07 13.65
CA ARG A 77 38.38 -10.34 13.26
C ARG A 77 37.17 -10.72 14.12
N ALA A 78 37.18 -10.33 15.39
CA ALA A 78 36.01 -10.47 16.25
C ALA A 78 34.84 -9.63 15.72
N GLN A 79 35.12 -8.40 15.27
CA GLN A 79 34.12 -7.51 14.67
C GLN A 79 33.57 -8.07 13.35
N GLU A 80 34.43 -8.52 12.43
CA GLU A 80 34.00 -9.17 11.18
C GLU A 80 33.18 -10.44 11.40
N PHE A 81 33.48 -11.19 12.46
CA PHE A 81 32.69 -12.35 12.86
C PHE A 81 31.29 -11.92 13.32
N ILE A 82 31.18 -10.93 14.20
CA ILE A 82 29.89 -10.41 14.67
C ILE A 82 29.04 -9.92 13.49
N ASP A 83 29.65 -9.14 12.58
CA ASP A 83 28.93 -8.53 11.46
C ASP A 83 28.37 -9.58 10.48
N ARG A 84 29.15 -10.62 10.17
CA ARG A 84 28.68 -11.76 9.35
C ARG A 84 27.49 -12.48 9.94
N TYR A 85 27.44 -12.63 11.27
CA TYR A 85 26.35 -13.32 11.94
C TYR A 85 25.10 -12.44 12.13
N ARG A 86 25.28 -11.15 12.46
CA ARG A 86 24.17 -10.18 12.51
C ARG A 86 23.47 -10.01 11.16
N MET A 87 24.21 -10.07 10.06
CA MET A 87 23.63 -9.94 8.72
C MET A 87 22.66 -11.09 8.37
N ARG A 88 22.91 -12.31 8.90
CA ARG A 88 21.98 -13.45 8.75
C ARG A 88 20.72 -13.31 9.62
N GLU A 89 20.79 -12.68 10.79
CA GLU A 89 19.61 -12.38 11.60
C GLU A 89 18.74 -11.30 10.93
N ASN A 90 19.37 -10.27 10.35
CA ASN A 90 18.68 -9.15 9.72
C ASN A 90 17.75 -9.56 8.56
N ILE A 91 18.15 -10.53 7.71
CA ILE A 91 17.30 -10.93 6.57
C ILE A 91 16.01 -11.64 6.99
N GLN A 92 16.07 -12.42 8.08
CA GLN A 92 14.90 -13.12 8.61
C GLN A 92 13.95 -12.14 9.30
N GLU A 93 14.49 -11.20 10.07
CA GLU A 93 13.72 -10.10 10.67
C GLU A 93 13.04 -9.24 9.60
N LEU A 94 13.75 -8.91 8.51
CA LEU A 94 13.19 -8.17 7.39
C LEU A 94 12.06 -8.95 6.71
N LYS A 95 12.21 -10.26 6.53
CA LYS A 95 11.17 -11.11 5.95
C LYS A 95 9.91 -11.15 6.81
N GLU A 96 10.07 -11.30 8.13
CA GLU A 96 8.95 -11.24 9.08
C GLU A 96 8.28 -9.87 9.08
N LYS A 97 9.07 -8.80 9.05
CA LYS A 97 8.56 -7.43 8.93
C LYS A 97 7.75 -7.22 7.66
N VAL A 98 8.21 -7.73 6.51
CA VAL A 98 7.47 -7.67 5.24
C VAL A 98 6.13 -8.39 5.35
N LEU A 99 6.10 -9.59 5.96
CA LEU A 99 4.86 -10.34 6.14
C LEU A 99 3.83 -9.57 6.99
N ILE A 100 4.29 -8.96 8.10
CA ILE A 100 3.44 -8.14 8.97
C ILE A 100 2.91 -6.92 8.20
N LEU A 101 3.77 -6.21 7.47
CA LEU A 101 3.38 -5.04 6.68
C LEU A 101 2.37 -5.39 5.57
N MET A 102 2.51 -6.57 4.94
CA MET A 102 1.54 -7.04 3.95
C MET A 102 0.16 -7.30 4.57
N GLN A 103 0.11 -7.91 5.75
CA GLN A 103 -1.15 -8.13 6.49
C GLN A 103 -1.79 -6.80 6.89
N GLU A 104 -0.98 -5.84 7.34
CA GLU A 104 -1.48 -4.51 7.70
C GLU A 104 -2.03 -3.76 6.48
N ARG A 105 -1.35 -3.82 5.34
CA ARG A 105 -1.84 -3.28 4.06
C ARG A 105 -3.20 -3.88 3.70
N ASP A 106 -3.34 -5.22 3.74
CA ASP A 106 -4.58 -5.89 3.35
C ASP A 106 -5.75 -5.48 4.25
N ARG A 107 -5.50 -5.33 5.56
CA ARG A 107 -6.48 -4.80 6.51
C ARG A 107 -6.88 -3.36 6.16
N ILE A 108 -5.91 -2.48 5.92
CA ILE A 108 -6.16 -1.08 5.55
C ILE A 108 -6.97 -1.03 4.24
N GLU A 109 -6.67 -1.88 3.27
CA GLU A 109 -7.40 -1.91 2.01
C GLU A 109 -8.87 -2.31 2.19
N LEU A 110 -9.15 -3.28 3.06
CA LEU A 110 -10.54 -3.63 3.42
C LEU A 110 -11.28 -2.48 4.10
N GLU A 111 -10.61 -1.77 5.01
CA GLU A 111 -11.18 -0.60 5.71
C GLU A 111 -11.44 0.57 4.75
N ILE A 112 -10.53 0.82 3.81
CA ILE A 112 -10.73 1.80 2.74
C ILE A 112 -11.96 1.44 1.90
N LYS A 113 -12.10 0.16 1.49
CA LYS A 113 -13.24 -0.29 0.69
C LYS A 113 -14.57 -0.12 1.44
N ASP A 114 -14.63 -0.52 2.71
CA ASP A 114 -15.82 -0.32 3.54
C ASP A 114 -16.18 1.16 3.70
N THR A 115 -15.19 2.00 3.97
CA THR A 115 -15.37 3.46 4.08
C THR A 115 -15.86 4.06 2.77
N MET A 116 -15.31 3.63 1.63
CA MET A 116 -15.76 4.06 0.30
C MET A 116 -17.20 3.65 0.05
N SER A 117 -17.60 2.44 0.46
CA SER A 117 -19.01 2.00 0.38
C SER A 117 -19.91 2.91 1.20
N LYS A 118 -19.51 3.25 2.44
CA LYS A 118 -20.28 4.18 3.29
C LYS A 118 -20.39 5.56 2.66
N ILE A 119 -19.30 6.10 2.10
CA ILE A 119 -19.33 7.38 1.38
C ILE A 119 -20.31 7.30 0.20
N ALA A 120 -20.21 6.23 -0.60
CA ALA A 120 -21.13 5.99 -1.71
C ALA A 120 -22.59 5.94 -1.23
N ASP A 121 -22.87 5.24 -0.14
CA ASP A 121 -24.20 5.15 0.49
C ASP A 121 -24.68 6.52 1.00
N TYR A 122 -23.82 7.33 1.62
CA TYR A 122 -24.18 8.69 2.06
C TYR A 122 -24.43 9.62 0.88
N THR A 123 -23.63 9.55 -0.18
CA THR A 123 -23.86 10.31 -1.42
C THR A 123 -25.11 9.83 -2.17
N ASN A 124 -25.43 8.54 -2.11
CA ASN A 124 -26.63 7.95 -2.70
C ASN A 124 -27.88 8.09 -1.81
N ARG A 125 -27.76 8.40 -0.52
CA ARG A 125 -28.93 8.74 0.33
C ARG A 125 -29.60 10.06 -0.07
N PHE A 126 -28.93 10.92 -0.85
CA PHE A 126 -29.56 12.04 -1.58
C PHE A 126 -30.22 11.61 -2.90
N LYS A 127 -30.06 10.35 -3.32
CA LYS A 127 -30.66 9.71 -4.50
C LYS A 127 -31.67 8.62 -4.14
N ASN A 128 -32.34 8.71 -2.98
CA ASN A 128 -33.42 7.80 -2.61
C ASN A 128 -34.74 8.16 -3.33
N SER A 129 -34.69 8.12 -4.66
CA SER A 129 -35.82 7.74 -5.52
C SER A 129 -35.21 7.06 -6.74
N ASP A 130 -35.27 5.73 -6.74
CA ASP A 130 -35.10 4.82 -7.88
C ASP A 130 -34.48 5.38 -9.17
N PHE A 131 -33.26 4.94 -9.48
CA PHE A 131 -32.80 4.70 -10.87
C PHE A 131 -32.98 5.82 -11.91
N LEU A 132 -32.74 7.08 -11.55
CA LEU A 132 -32.63 8.14 -12.57
C LEU A 132 -31.17 8.29 -13.01
N ILE A 133 -30.78 7.49 -14.00
CA ILE A 133 -29.52 7.73 -14.72
C ILE A 133 -29.72 9.01 -15.53
N VAL A 134 -28.98 10.05 -15.15
CA VAL A 134 -28.90 11.30 -15.92
C VAL A 134 -27.78 11.16 -16.93
N TYR A 135 -28.11 11.28 -18.20
CA TYR A 135 -27.18 11.29 -19.32
C TYR A 135 -26.80 12.74 -19.67
N GLU A 136 -25.61 12.90 -20.24
CA GLU A 136 -25.10 14.18 -20.72
C GLU A 136 -24.85 14.08 -22.23
N GLU A 137 -25.38 15.03 -23.00
CA GLU A 137 -25.05 15.18 -24.42
C GLU A 137 -24.65 16.63 -24.71
N LYS A 138 -23.55 16.82 -25.44
CA LYS A 138 -23.11 18.16 -25.84
C LYS A 138 -23.87 18.58 -27.09
N VAL A 139 -24.46 19.78 -27.06
CA VAL A 139 -25.10 20.38 -28.23
C VAL A 139 -24.02 20.75 -29.26
N PRO A 140 -24.03 20.15 -30.46
CA PRO A 140 -23.11 20.53 -31.52
C PRO A 140 -23.29 21.99 -31.92
N GLU A 141 -22.21 22.69 -32.26
CA GLU A 141 -22.28 24.11 -32.67
C GLU A 141 -23.09 24.29 -33.96
N THR A 142 -23.13 23.26 -34.80
CA THR A 142 -23.88 23.21 -36.06
C THR A 142 -25.31 22.69 -35.89
N SER A 143 -25.76 22.43 -34.67
CA SER A 143 -27.10 21.88 -34.41
C SER A 143 -28.17 22.92 -34.74
N PHE A 144 -29.25 22.50 -35.41
CA PHE A 144 -30.43 23.35 -35.60
C PHE A 144 -31.10 23.74 -34.27
N ALA A 145 -30.78 23.03 -33.18
CA ALA A 145 -31.35 23.31 -31.87
C ALA A 145 -30.77 24.56 -31.21
N VAL A 146 -29.61 25.05 -31.70
CA VAL A 146 -28.98 26.27 -31.17
C VAL A 146 -29.89 27.48 -31.43
N GLY A 147 -30.15 28.24 -30.37
CA GLY A 147 -31.00 29.43 -30.42
C GLY A 147 -32.51 29.13 -30.28
N LYS A 148 -32.91 27.87 -30.19
CA LYS A 148 -34.31 27.47 -29.98
C LYS A 148 -34.63 27.22 -28.51
N THR A 149 -35.90 27.40 -28.15
CA THR A 149 -36.39 27.10 -26.82
C THR A 149 -36.67 25.60 -26.67
N LEU A 150 -36.62 25.08 -25.44
CA LEU A 150 -36.99 23.69 -25.16
C LEU A 150 -38.43 23.37 -25.58
N GLU A 151 -39.34 24.35 -25.52
CA GLU A 151 -40.72 24.24 -26.01
C GLU A 151 -40.77 23.96 -27.52
N THR A 152 -40.08 24.75 -28.33
CA THR A 152 -40.09 24.58 -29.79
C THR A 152 -39.42 23.27 -30.21
N LEU A 153 -38.41 22.83 -29.46
CA LEU A 153 -37.69 21.59 -29.76
C LEU A 153 -38.49 20.33 -29.44
N MET A 154 -39.49 20.41 -28.56
CA MET A 154 -40.33 19.26 -28.19
C MET A 154 -39.49 17.98 -27.93
N LEU A 155 -38.37 18.12 -27.20
CA LEU A 155 -37.36 17.06 -27.08
C LEU A 155 -37.95 15.76 -26.56
N TRP A 156 -38.87 15.84 -25.60
CA TRP A 156 -39.53 14.66 -25.07
C TRP A 156 -40.37 13.93 -26.12
N GLN A 157 -41.08 14.66 -26.98
CA GLN A 157 -41.90 14.10 -28.06
C GLN A 157 -41.05 13.42 -29.14
N HIS A 158 -39.90 14.02 -29.49
CA HIS A 158 -39.02 13.48 -30.53
C HIS A 158 -38.09 12.36 -30.03
N THR A 159 -37.71 12.38 -28.75
CA THR A 159 -36.63 11.51 -28.24
C THR A 159 -37.03 10.65 -27.03
N GLY A 160 -38.18 10.92 -26.41
CA GLY A 160 -38.59 10.30 -25.14
C GLY A 160 -37.71 10.69 -23.95
N ALA A 161 -36.83 11.68 -24.10
CA ALA A 161 -35.96 12.17 -23.04
C ALA A 161 -36.60 13.36 -22.32
N THR A 162 -36.61 13.30 -20.98
CA THR A 162 -36.97 14.43 -20.13
C THR A 162 -35.71 15.22 -19.79
N VAL A 163 -35.70 16.49 -20.15
CA VAL A 163 -34.61 17.41 -19.79
C VAL A 163 -34.70 17.75 -18.31
N VAL A 164 -33.61 17.54 -17.58
CA VAL A 164 -33.50 17.83 -16.15
C VAL A 164 -32.57 18.99 -15.86
N GLY A 165 -31.71 19.37 -16.81
CA GLY A 165 -30.81 20.49 -16.64
C GLY A 165 -30.03 20.86 -17.90
N ILE A 166 -29.38 22.01 -17.86
CA ILE A 166 -28.42 22.48 -18.86
C ILE A 166 -27.16 22.94 -18.13
N LYS A 167 -25.99 22.51 -18.59
CA LYS A 167 -24.71 22.97 -18.08
C LYS A 167 -24.05 23.91 -19.09
N ARG A 168 -23.75 25.13 -18.65
CA ARG A 168 -23.22 26.23 -19.47
C ARG A 168 -22.17 27.01 -18.67
N GLY A 169 -20.99 27.22 -19.24
CA GLY A 169 -19.93 28.02 -18.61
C GLY A 169 -19.36 27.47 -17.29
N GLY A 170 -19.64 26.20 -16.96
CA GLY A 170 -19.25 25.56 -15.69
C GLY A 170 -20.38 25.51 -14.66
N ASP A 171 -21.44 26.27 -14.84
CA ASP A 171 -22.63 26.25 -13.99
C ASP A 171 -23.68 25.25 -14.48
N VAL A 172 -24.49 24.73 -13.56
CA VAL A 172 -25.57 23.78 -13.84
C VAL A 172 -26.91 24.42 -13.49
N PHE A 173 -27.77 24.57 -14.51
CA PHE A 173 -29.13 25.06 -14.40
C PHE A 173 -30.08 23.87 -14.35
N VAL A 174 -30.69 23.61 -13.21
CA VAL A 174 -31.62 22.49 -13.03
C VAL A 174 -33.06 22.89 -13.35
N SER A 175 -33.85 21.95 -13.86
CA SER A 175 -35.26 22.13 -14.20
C SER A 175 -35.53 23.35 -15.11
N PRO A 176 -34.91 23.41 -16.31
CA PRO A 176 -35.08 24.52 -17.23
C PRO A 176 -36.55 24.65 -17.66
N GLY A 177 -37.02 25.88 -17.79
CA GLY A 177 -38.37 26.17 -18.24
C GLY A 177 -38.55 25.95 -19.75
N PRO A 178 -39.80 25.95 -20.25
CA PRO A 178 -40.09 25.78 -21.67
C PRO A 178 -39.40 26.83 -22.56
N TYR A 179 -39.21 28.04 -22.04
CA TYR A 179 -38.60 29.17 -22.75
C TYR A 179 -37.06 29.21 -22.69
N GLU A 180 -36.43 28.25 -22.01
CA GLU A 180 -34.96 28.20 -21.92
C GLU A 180 -34.37 27.92 -23.32
N VAL A 181 -33.40 28.74 -23.72
CA VAL A 181 -32.78 28.67 -25.05
C VAL A 181 -31.52 27.82 -24.99
N LEU A 182 -31.41 26.83 -25.88
CA LEU A 182 -30.20 26.03 -26.03
C LEU A 182 -29.11 26.82 -26.76
N GLY A 183 -27.96 26.93 -26.13
CA GLY A 183 -26.77 27.58 -26.63
C GLY A 183 -25.82 26.60 -27.32
N SER A 184 -24.99 27.13 -28.21
CA SER A 184 -23.90 26.37 -28.82
C SER A 184 -22.92 25.90 -27.74
N GLY A 185 -22.63 24.59 -27.72
CA GLY A 185 -21.71 23.99 -26.77
C GLY A 185 -22.28 23.75 -25.37
N ASP A 186 -23.56 24.03 -25.15
CA ASP A 186 -24.26 23.60 -23.94
C ASP A 186 -24.19 22.08 -23.75
N ILE A 187 -24.22 21.63 -22.50
CA ILE A 187 -24.37 20.22 -22.16
C ILE A 187 -25.79 20.01 -21.65
N LEU A 188 -26.58 19.26 -22.40
CA LEU A 188 -27.94 18.88 -22.04
C LEU A 188 -27.90 17.72 -21.06
N LEU A 189 -28.56 17.88 -19.91
CA LEU A 189 -28.74 16.83 -18.91
C LEU A 189 -30.16 16.28 -19.04
N PHE A 190 -30.29 14.98 -19.26
CA PHE A 190 -31.60 14.35 -19.51
C PHE A 190 -31.69 12.94 -18.96
N MET A 191 -32.91 12.45 -18.83
CA MET A 191 -33.23 11.09 -18.37
C MET A 191 -34.37 10.52 -19.22
N GLY A 192 -34.43 9.19 -19.36
CA GLY A 192 -35.46 8.54 -20.15
C GLY A 192 -35.25 7.03 -20.25
N GLU A 193 -36.11 6.37 -21.02
CA GLU A 193 -36.00 4.94 -21.32
C GLU A 193 -34.65 4.57 -21.97
N PRO A 194 -34.26 3.27 -21.93
CA PRO A 194 -33.10 2.79 -22.68
C PRO A 194 -33.10 3.29 -24.13
N ASN A 195 -31.91 3.65 -24.64
CA ASN A 195 -31.67 4.25 -25.97
C ASN A 195 -32.11 5.72 -26.15
N CYS A 196 -32.61 6.42 -25.13
CA CYS A 196 -32.91 7.86 -25.25
C CYS A 196 -31.66 8.69 -25.63
N GLY A 197 -30.47 8.31 -25.16
CA GLY A 197 -29.22 8.99 -25.51
C GLY A 197 -28.90 8.97 -27.02
N LEU A 198 -29.09 7.83 -27.68
CA LEU A 198 -28.91 7.72 -29.13
C LEU A 198 -29.88 8.63 -29.89
N ARG A 199 -31.16 8.65 -29.49
CA ARG A 199 -32.17 9.52 -30.12
C ARG A 199 -31.90 11.00 -29.91
N ILE A 200 -31.40 11.39 -28.74
CA ILE A 200 -30.97 12.77 -28.47
C ILE A 200 -29.77 13.13 -29.35
N GLN A 201 -28.79 12.24 -29.48
CA GLN A 201 -27.63 12.48 -30.32
C GLN A 201 -28.03 12.63 -31.80
N GLU A 202 -28.88 11.74 -32.32
CA GLU A 202 -29.43 11.81 -33.68
C GLU A 202 -30.25 13.09 -33.89
N TYR A 203 -31.09 13.47 -32.92
CA TYR A 203 -31.90 14.68 -33.00
C TYR A 203 -31.03 15.95 -33.01
N LEU A 204 -30.04 16.05 -32.12
CA LEU A 204 -29.16 17.24 -32.05
C LEU A 204 -28.18 17.32 -33.23
N SER A 205 -27.85 16.20 -33.87
CA SER A 205 -26.95 16.16 -35.03
C SER A 205 -27.67 16.20 -36.38
N GLY A 206 -28.99 16.02 -36.40
CA GLY A 206 -29.81 16.04 -37.61
C GLY A 206 -30.03 17.43 -38.20
N GLU A 207 -30.79 17.49 -39.29
CA GLU A 207 -31.33 18.72 -39.88
C GLU A 207 -32.77 18.93 -39.41
N GLU A 208 -33.21 20.19 -39.35
CA GLU A 208 -34.57 20.52 -38.91
C GLU A 208 -35.63 19.93 -39.86
N ASN A 209 -36.25 18.82 -39.46
CA ASN A 209 -37.38 18.25 -40.18
C ASN A 209 -38.64 19.03 -39.80
N GLY A 210 -38.94 20.06 -40.58
CA GLY A 210 -40.21 20.79 -40.50
C GLY A 210 -41.37 19.87 -40.83
N ASN A 211 -42.15 19.50 -39.82
CA ASN A 211 -43.48 18.94 -40.00
C ASN A 211 -44.41 19.54 -38.93
N ASP A 212 -44.86 20.76 -39.21
CA ASP A 212 -46.07 21.33 -38.60
C ASP A 212 -47.29 20.56 -39.14
N ILE A 213 -47.99 19.83 -38.26
CA ILE A 213 -49.43 19.56 -38.37
C ILE A 213 -50.03 19.58 -36.96
#